data_AF-A0A843RQN5-F1
#
_entry.id   AF-A0A843RQN5-F1
#
_cell.length_a   1.000
_cell.length_b   1.000
_cell.length_c   1.000
_cell.angle_alpha   90.00
_cell.angle_beta   90.00
_cell.angle_gamma   90.00
#
_symmetry.space_group_name_H-M   'P 1'
#
loop_
_entity.id
_entity.type
_entity.pdbx_description
1 polymer ?
#
loop_
_entity_poly.entity_id
_entity_poly.type
_entity_poly.pdbx_seq_one_letter_code
_entity_poly.pdbx_strand_id
1 'polypeptide(L)'
;RNVYWGMWGHPMFDNPDAAGLMMELAECRKIYGERYIRVVAFDASHGWESVKLSFIVNRPAEEPGYRLERQETAGRNMHYTTKPYAADRRYA
;
A
#
# COMPACT_ATOMS: atom_id res chain seq x y z
N ARG A 1 -3.30 11.41 -0.73
CA ARG A 1 -2.95 10.33 0.23
C ARG A 1 -3.63 9.05 -0.25
N ASN A 2 -2.90 7.94 -0.46
CA ASN A 2 -3.48 6.72 -1.02
C ASN A 2 -3.81 5.68 0.07
N VAL A 3 -5.08 5.61 0.47
CA VAL A 3 -5.55 4.70 1.54
C VAL A 3 -5.90 3.32 1.00
N TYR A 4 -6.61 3.29 -0.15
CA TYR A 4 -7.07 2.06 -0.81
C TYR A 4 -6.05 1.61 -1.84
N TRP A 5 -5.47 0.43 -1.61
CA TRP A 5 -4.54 -0.19 -2.55
C TRP A 5 -5.31 -1.20 -3.41
N GLY A 6 -4.73 -1.61 -4.54
CA GLY A 6 -5.29 -2.72 -5.32
C GLY A 6 -5.39 -3.97 -4.44
N MET A 7 -6.55 -4.63 -4.45
CA MET A 7 -6.74 -5.89 -3.74
C MET A 7 -6.26 -7.06 -4.58
N TRP A 8 -5.50 -7.96 -3.96
CA TRP A 8 -5.18 -9.26 -4.54
C TRP A 8 -6.21 -10.27 -4.02
N GLY A 9 -7.15 -10.64 -4.89
CA GLY A 9 -8.24 -11.56 -4.55
C GLY A 9 -9.15 -11.05 -3.43
N HIS A 10 -9.86 -12.00 -2.80
CA HIS A 10 -10.68 -11.75 -1.62
C HIS A 10 -9.88 -12.02 -0.33
N PRO A 11 -10.23 -11.38 0.80
CA PRO A 11 -9.62 -11.72 2.08
C PRO A 11 -9.85 -13.19 2.44
N MET A 12 -8.80 -13.86 2.94
CA MET A 12 -8.89 -15.25 3.39
C MET A 12 -9.39 -15.31 4.84
N PHE A 13 -10.72 -15.38 4.99
CA PHE A 13 -11.36 -15.66 6.28
C PHE A 13 -11.33 -17.15 6.60
N ASP A 14 -11.38 -17.51 7.88
CA ASP A 14 -11.47 -18.89 8.39
C ASP A 14 -10.40 -19.87 7.85
N ASN A 15 -9.25 -19.35 7.42
CA ASN A 15 -8.12 -20.16 6.99
C ASN A 15 -7.11 -20.33 8.13
N PRO A 16 -7.01 -21.52 8.76
CA PRO A 16 -6.02 -21.77 9.80
C PRO A 16 -4.61 -21.95 9.24
N ASP A 17 -4.46 -22.16 7.93
CA ASP A 17 -3.19 -22.51 7.30
C ASP A 17 -2.47 -21.30 6.69
N ALA A 18 -1.33 -20.97 7.28
CA ALA A 18 -0.43 -19.93 6.78
C ALA A 18 0.16 -20.28 5.39
N ALA A 19 0.25 -21.55 5.01
CA ALA A 19 0.81 -21.94 3.72
C ALA A 19 -0.04 -21.43 2.54
N GLY A 20 -1.38 -21.44 2.67
CA GLY A 20 -2.28 -20.85 1.67
C GLY A 20 -2.02 -19.35 1.45
N LEU A 21 -1.82 -18.59 2.54
CA LEU A 21 -1.44 -17.18 2.45
C LEU A 21 -0.10 -16.99 1.74
N MET A 22 0.90 -17.81 2.07
CA MET A 22 2.22 -17.72 1.47
C MET A 22 2.21 -18.07 -0.02
N MET A 23 1.34 -18.99 -0.44
CA MET A 23 1.15 -19.33 -1.85
C MET A 23 0.56 -18.15 -2.64
N GLU A 24 -0.52 -17.55 -2.15
CA GLU A 24 -1.13 -16.35 -2.77
C GLU A 24 -0.14 -15.18 -2.83
N LEU A 25 0.65 -14.98 -1.77
CA LEU A 25 1.70 -13.96 -1.77
C LEU A 25 2.77 -14.23 -2.83
N ALA A 26 3.16 -15.49 -3.03
CA ALA A 26 4.11 -15.86 -4.07
C ALA A 26 3.56 -15.56 -5.47
N GLU A 27 2.29 -15.90 -5.75
CA GLU A 27 1.65 -15.58 -7.04
C GLU A 27 1.51 -14.06 -7.25
N CYS A 28 1.10 -13.32 -6.22
CA CYS A 28 1.02 -11.87 -6.27
C CYS A 28 2.38 -11.23 -6.59
N ARG A 29 3.48 -11.72 -5.98
CA ARG A 29 4.85 -11.25 -6.26
C ARG A 29 5.33 -11.60 -7.66
N LYS A 30 4.91 -12.73 -8.25
CA LYS A 30 5.27 -13.07 -9.64
C LYS A 30 4.73 -12.04 -10.64
N ILE A 31 3.52 -11.53 -10.40
CA ILE A 31 2.87 -10.56 -11.30
C ILE A 31 3.26 -9.10 -10.94
N TYR A 32 3.38 -8.80 -9.65
CA TYR A 32 3.52 -7.44 -9.13
C TYR A 32 4.79 -7.23 -8.29
N GLY A 33 5.86 -7.98 -8.57
CA GLY A 33 7.13 -7.91 -7.84
C GLY A 33 7.80 -6.54 -7.83
N GLU A 34 7.54 -5.70 -8.84
CA GLU A 34 8.02 -4.32 -8.92
C GLU A 34 7.11 -3.30 -8.19
N ARG A 35 6.18 -3.76 -7.34
CA ARG A 35 5.23 -2.90 -6.62
C ARG A 35 5.33 -3.10 -5.12
N TYR A 36 4.84 -2.11 -4.40
CA TYR A 36 4.56 -2.28 -2.98
C TYR A 36 3.45 -3.31 -2.77
N ILE A 37 3.72 -4.32 -1.95
CA ILE A 37 2.73 -5.30 -1.49
C ILE A 37 2.74 -5.28 0.04
N ARG A 38 1.54 -5.21 0.63
CA ARG A 38 1.35 -5.26 2.08
C ARG A 38 0.36 -6.36 2.43
N VAL A 39 0.59 -7.00 3.57
CA VAL A 39 -0.39 -7.88 4.20
C VAL A 39 -1.14 -7.07 5.24
N VAL A 40 -2.46 -7.26 5.28
CA VAL A 40 -3.36 -6.60 6.21
C VAL A 40 -4.17 -7.67 6.92
N ALA A 41 -4.24 -7.61 8.24
CA ALA A 41 -5.07 -8.48 9.06
C ALA A 41 -6.19 -7.68 9.71
N PHE A 42 -7.42 -8.12 9.49
CA PHE A 42 -8.63 -7.54 10.04
C PHE A 42 -9.08 -8.35 11.26
N ASP A 43 -9.45 -7.66 12.34
CA ASP A 43 -10.06 -8.27 13.52
C ASP A 43 -11.52 -7.86 13.59
N ALA A 44 -12.41 -8.84 13.48
CA ALA A 44 -13.86 -8.67 13.47
C ALA A 44 -14.48 -8.72 14.88
N SER A 45 -13.66 -8.82 15.93
CA SER A 45 -14.15 -8.85 17.31
C SER A 45 -14.87 -7.54 17.64
N HIS A 46 -15.99 -7.65 18.35
CA HIS A 46 -16.80 -6.50 18.76
C HIS A 46 -15.96 -5.44 19.50
N GLY A 47 -16.07 -4.19 19.08
CA GLY A 47 -15.32 -3.07 19.63
C GLY A 47 -13.98 -2.80 18.95
N TRP A 48 -13.52 -3.69 18.05
CA TRP A 48 -12.36 -3.42 17.19
C TRP A 48 -12.75 -3.16 15.73
N GLU A 49 -13.36 -4.16 15.07
CA GLU A 49 -13.97 -4.07 13.73
C GLU A 49 -13.10 -3.34 12.68
N SER A 50 -11.78 -3.59 12.73
CA SER A 50 -10.79 -2.82 11.98
C SER A 50 -9.48 -3.60 11.74
N VAL A 51 -8.57 -2.99 10.99
CA VAL A 51 -7.21 -3.48 10.78
C VAL A 51 -6.46 -3.51 12.10
N LYS A 52 -5.91 -4.68 12.45
CA LYS A 52 -5.09 -4.86 13.67
C LYS A 52 -3.60 -4.98 13.34
N LEU A 53 -3.26 -5.43 12.13
CA LEU A 53 -1.89 -5.52 11.65
C LEU A 53 -1.79 -5.10 10.18
N SER A 54 -0.73 -4.38 9.83
CA SER A 54 -0.44 -3.96 8.47
C SER A 54 1.07 -3.82 8.30
N PHE A 55 1.67 -4.63 7.43
CA PHE A 55 3.11 -4.60 7.19
C PHE A 55 3.46 -4.84 5.72
N ILE A 56 4.58 -4.26 5.31
CA ILE A 56 5.09 -4.38 3.95
C ILE A 56 5.79 -5.72 3.80
N VAL A 57 5.45 -6.44 2.74
CA VAL A 57 6.07 -7.72 2.37
C VAL A 57 6.80 -7.65 1.03
N ASN A 58 6.60 -6.61 0.24
CA ASN A 58 7.34 -6.40 -1.01
C ASN A 58 7.59 -4.91 -1.25
N ARG A 59 8.75 -4.58 -1.80
CA ARG A 59 9.12 -3.23 -2.23
C ARG A 59 9.66 -3.30 -3.66
N PRO A 60 9.46 -2.25 -4.48
CA PRO A 60 10.19 -2.12 -5.73
C PRO A 60 11.70 -2.06 -5.46
N ALA A 61 12.51 -2.48 -6.44
CA ALA A 61 13.97 -2.39 -6.33
C ALA A 61 14.46 -0.94 -6.22
N GLU A 62 13.78 -0.01 -6.90
CA GLU A 62 14.05 1.41 -6.84
C GLU A 62 12.90 2.20 -6.23
N GLU A 63 13.21 3.08 -5.28
CA GLU A 63 12.25 3.97 -4.65
C GLU A 63 12.72 5.43 -4.75
N PRO A 64 12.29 6.18 -5.77
CA PRO A 64 12.76 7.55 -6.01
C PRO A 64 12.21 8.58 -5.01
N GLY A 65 11.26 8.21 -4.14
CA GLY A 65 10.68 9.08 -3.13
C GLY A 65 9.60 10.03 -3.65
N TYR A 66 9.50 11.21 -3.03
CA TYR A 66 8.41 12.18 -3.22
C TYR A 66 8.92 13.60 -3.45
N ARG A 67 8.23 14.34 -4.33
CA ARG A 67 8.33 15.79 -4.47
C ARG A 67 7.40 16.47 -3.47
N LEU A 68 7.89 17.53 -2.82
CA LEU A 68 7.09 18.45 -2.02
C LEU A 68 6.89 19.76 -2.78
N GLU A 69 5.67 19.96 -3.27
CA GLU A 69 5.24 21.21 -3.89
C GLU A 69 4.80 22.19 -2.79
N ARG A 70 5.24 23.45 -2.92
CA ARG A 70 4.95 24.52 -1.96
C ARG A 70 4.27 25.65 -2.72
N GLN A 71 2.99 25.87 -2.46
CA GLN A 71 2.22 26.96 -3.04
C GLN A 71 2.09 28.09 -2.02
N GLU A 72 2.60 29.27 -2.36
CA GLU A 72 2.43 30.47 -1.55
C GLU A 72 0.97 30.92 -1.53
N THR A 73 0.48 31.32 -0.35
CA THR A 73 -0.86 31.88 -0.16
C THR A 73 -0.79 33.19 0.63
N ALA A 74 -1.88 33.64 1.25
CA ALA A 74 -1.90 34.93 1.94
C ALA A 74 -0.89 34.99 3.09
N GLY A 75 -0.05 36.03 3.10
CA GLY A 75 0.99 36.22 4.11
C GLY A 75 2.15 35.23 3.96
N ARG A 76 2.59 34.61 5.05
CA ARG A 76 3.67 33.61 5.07
C ARG A 76 3.14 32.17 5.10
N ASN A 77 1.93 31.96 4.58
CA ASN A 77 1.30 30.65 4.53
C ASN A 77 1.71 29.87 3.28
N MET A 78 1.82 28.55 3.41
CA MET A 78 2.11 27.63 2.31
C MET A 78 1.12 26.47 2.29
N HIS A 79 0.57 26.17 1.12
CA HIS A 79 -0.17 24.93 0.88
C HIS A 79 0.77 23.87 0.30
N TYR A 80 0.81 22.71 0.95
CA TYR A 80 1.74 21.63 0.61
C TYR A 80 1.04 20.54 -0.21
N THR A 81 1.68 20.12 -1.29
CA THR A 81 1.26 18.92 -2.04
C THR A 81 2.43 17.94 -2.13
N THR A 82 2.18 16.69 -1.70
CA THR A 82 3.16 15.59 -1.79
C THR A 82 2.83 14.69 -2.97
N LYS A 83 3.75 14.57 -3.95
CA LYS A 83 3.59 13.72 -5.14
C LYS A 83 4.73 12.71 -5.26
N PRO A 84 4.46 11.41 -5.43
CA PRO A 84 5.52 10.42 -5.66
C PRO A 84 6.12 10.60 -7.05
N TYR A 85 7.46 10.56 -7.17
CA TYR A 85 8.13 10.63 -8.47
C TYR A 85 7.77 9.44 -9.38
N ALA A 86 7.46 8.28 -8.78
CA ALA A 86 7.04 7.09 -9.50
C ALA A 86 5.69 7.26 -10.24
N ALA A 87 4.82 8.19 -9.83
CA ALA A 87 3.53 8.42 -10.49
C ALA A 87 3.62 9.29 -11.75
N ASP A 88 4.74 10.00 -11.94
CA ASP A 88 4.96 10.82 -13.15
C ASP A 88 5.43 9.96 -14.33
N ARG A 89 5.91 8.73 -14.09
CA ARG A 89 6.22 7.77 -15.15
C ARG A 89 4.90 7.26 -15.72
N ARG A 90 4.53 7.67 -16.93
CA ARG A 90 3.48 6.97 -17.69
C ARG A 90 3.97 5.53 -17.90
N TYR A 91 3.18 4.56 -17.46
CA TYR A 91 3.36 3.17 -17.88
C TYR A 91 3.29 3.18 -19.42
N ALA A 92 4.41 2.85 -20.07
CA ALA A 92 4.42 2.58 -21.51
C ALA A 92 3.78 1.21 -21.77
#